data_AF-A0A8T0RRC2-F1
#
_entry.id   AF-A0A8T0RRC2-F1
#
_cell.length_a   1.000
_cell.length_b   1.000
_cell.length_c   1.000
_cell.angle_alpha   90.00
_cell.angle_beta   90.00
_cell.angle_gamma   90.00
#
_symmetry.space_group_name_H-M   'P 1'
#
loop_
_entity.id
_entity.type
_entity.pdbx_description
1 polymer ?
#
loop_
_entity_poly.entity_id
_entity_poly.type
_entity_poly.pdbx_seq_one_letter_code
_entity_poly.pdbx_strand_id
1 'polypeptide(L)'
;MHHIFPLDGIAPPLATTIFFGANDAALLGRTNERQHVPISEYKENLRNIVNHLKDCSNSMVIVLITPPPIDEEGREDLHSWSLYGENERKLPERTNEMAGVYAGQCIELAREIHIPCVNIWSKLQETEGADALPK
;
A
#
# COMPACT_ATOMS: atom_id res chain seq x y z
N MET A 1 3.08 -3.07 -27.41
CA MET A 1 2.89 -3.80 -26.15
C MET A 1 4.18 -3.68 -25.36
N HIS A 2 4.12 -3.25 -24.11
CA HIS A 2 5.29 -3.25 -23.23
C HIS A 2 5.42 -4.63 -22.59
N HIS A 3 6.58 -5.26 -22.71
CA HIS A 3 6.85 -6.55 -22.08
C HIS A 3 7.27 -6.31 -20.63
N ILE A 4 6.50 -6.83 -19.67
CA ILE A 4 6.85 -6.78 -18.24
C ILE A 4 7.98 -7.76 -17.92
N PHE A 5 8.03 -8.89 -18.61
CA PHE A 5 9.06 -9.91 -18.44
C PHE A 5 10.05 -9.91 -19.60
N PRO A 6 11.33 -10.27 -19.34
CA PRO A 6 12.34 -10.39 -20.39
C PRO A 6 11.86 -11.32 -21.51
N LEU A 7 12.09 -10.89 -22.76
CA LEU A 7 11.77 -11.69 -23.94
C LEU A 7 12.73 -12.88 -24.12
N ASP A 8 13.97 -12.73 -23.62
CA ASP A 8 15.03 -13.70 -23.83
C ASP A 8 15.15 -14.68 -22.66
N GLY A 9 14.68 -15.90 -22.87
CA GLY A 9 15.11 -17.12 -22.16
C GLY A 9 14.70 -17.31 -20.69
N ILE A 10 14.08 -16.32 -20.04
CA ILE A 10 13.60 -16.43 -18.66
C ILE A 10 12.09 -16.67 -18.71
N ALA A 11 11.65 -17.86 -18.26
CA ALA A 11 10.23 -18.13 -18.06
C ALA A 11 9.61 -17.04 -17.15
N PRO A 12 8.32 -16.68 -17.33
CA PRO A 12 7.67 -15.71 -16.47
C PRO A 12 7.86 -16.04 -14.98
N PRO A 13 7.92 -15.03 -14.09
CA PRO A 13 8.07 -15.27 -12.66
C PRO A 13 7.07 -16.30 -12.13
N LEU A 14 7.56 -17.20 -11.27
CA LEU A 14 6.71 -18.19 -10.60
C LEU A 14 5.68 -17.53 -9.67
N ALA A 15 6.05 -16.42 -9.04
CA ALA A 15 5.18 -15.65 -8.17
C ALA A 15 5.47 -14.15 -8.25
N THR A 16 4.43 -13.33 -8.06
CA THR A 16 4.50 -11.87 -7.99
C THR A 16 3.65 -11.38 -6.81
N THR A 17 4.22 -10.46 -6.03
CA THR A 17 3.51 -9.76 -4.96
C THR A 17 3.15 -8.35 -5.39
N ILE A 18 1.93 -7.90 -5.11
CA ILE A 18 1.50 -6.52 -5.34
C ILE A 18 1.29 -5.86 -3.98
N PHE A 19 2.00 -4.75 -3.74
CA PHE A 19 2.05 -4.09 -2.44
C PHE A 19 1.92 -2.55 -2.61
N PHE A 20 0.70 -2.10 -2.91
CA PHE A 20 0.34 -0.69 -3.11
C PHE A 20 -0.72 -0.25 -2.10
N GLY A 21 -1.04 1.05 -2.07
CA GLY A 21 -2.08 1.64 -1.20
C GLY A 21 -1.54 2.58 -0.12
N ALA A 22 -0.26 2.50 0.21
CA ALA A 22 0.32 3.35 1.25
C ALA A 22 0.34 4.83 0.84
N ASN A 23 0.73 5.13 -0.40
CA ASN A 23 0.75 6.50 -0.92
C ASN A 23 -0.67 7.00 -1.21
N ASP A 24 -1.49 6.12 -1.78
CA ASP A 24 -2.88 6.33 -2.18
C ASP A 24 -3.74 6.84 -1.00
N ALA A 25 -3.43 6.38 0.21
CA ALA A 25 -4.09 6.76 1.46
C ALA A 25 -3.81 8.19 1.96
N ALA A 26 -3.18 9.04 1.15
CA ALA A 26 -3.07 10.46 1.44
C ALA A 26 -4.46 11.09 1.59
N LEU A 27 -4.58 12.05 2.50
CA LEU A 27 -5.85 12.74 2.78
C LEU A 27 -5.91 14.07 2.02
N LEU A 28 -7.08 14.37 1.47
CA LEU A 28 -7.35 15.63 0.76
C LEU A 28 -7.26 16.83 1.72
N GLY A 29 -6.76 17.96 1.21
CA GLY A 29 -6.54 19.18 2.00
C GLY A 29 -5.39 19.08 3.00
N ARG A 30 -4.56 18.03 2.92
CA ARG A 30 -3.34 17.86 3.74
C ARG A 30 -2.09 17.87 2.87
N THR A 31 -0.92 17.88 3.52
CA THR A 31 0.36 17.70 2.83
C THR A 31 0.31 16.41 2.00
N ASN A 32 0.84 16.43 0.77
CA ASN A 32 0.85 15.31 -0.16
C ASN A 32 -0.53 14.81 -0.65
N GLU A 33 -1.59 15.62 -0.58
CA GLU A 33 -2.90 15.30 -1.17
C GLU A 33 -2.84 14.87 -2.65
N ARG A 34 -1.81 15.30 -3.40
CA ARG A 34 -1.55 14.89 -4.79
C ARG A 34 -1.39 13.38 -4.99
N GLN A 35 -1.10 12.63 -3.92
CA GLN A 35 -0.97 11.17 -3.95
C GLN A 35 -2.30 10.47 -3.68
N HIS A 36 -3.35 11.21 -3.31
CA HIS A 36 -4.65 10.64 -3.00
C HIS A 36 -5.23 9.94 -4.22
N VAL A 37 -5.68 8.70 -4.02
CA VAL A 37 -6.43 7.95 -5.03
C VAL A 37 -7.78 7.58 -4.43
N PRO A 38 -8.92 7.94 -5.04
CA PRO A 38 -10.24 7.55 -4.56
C PRO A 38 -10.35 6.04 -4.33
N ILE A 39 -11.07 5.62 -3.29
CA ILE A 39 -11.17 4.22 -2.87
C ILE A 39 -11.62 3.28 -4.01
N SER A 40 -12.63 3.68 -4.77
CA SER A 40 -13.12 2.89 -5.91
C SER A 40 -12.06 2.75 -7.00
N GLU A 41 -11.30 3.81 -7.27
CA GLU A 41 -10.22 3.82 -8.25
C GLU A 41 -9.05 2.96 -7.80
N TYR A 42 -8.65 3.03 -6.53
CA TYR A 42 -7.61 2.16 -5.98
C TYR A 42 -7.92 0.67 -6.15
N LYS A 43 -9.15 0.24 -5.80
CA LYS A 43 -9.57 -1.15 -5.96
C LYS A 43 -9.55 -1.58 -7.43
N GLU A 44 -9.98 -0.70 -8.33
CA GLU A 44 -9.99 -0.99 -9.76
C GLU A 44 -8.58 -1.02 -10.36
N ASN A 45 -7.69 -0.13 -9.92
CA ASN A 45 -6.28 -0.13 -10.31
C ASN A 45 -5.60 -1.44 -9.91
N LEU A 46 -5.82 -1.92 -8.68
CA LEU A 46 -5.32 -3.23 -8.25
C LEU A 46 -5.87 -4.37 -9.11
N ARG A 47 -7.17 -4.35 -9.45
CA ARG A 47 -7.79 -5.35 -10.33
C ARG A 47 -7.13 -5.36 -11.71
N ASN A 48 -6.90 -4.19 -12.29
CA ASN A 48 -6.27 -4.03 -13.59
C ASN A 48 -4.83 -4.56 -13.59
N ILE A 49 -4.06 -4.28 -12.54
CA ILE A 49 -2.71 -4.82 -12.37
C ILE A 49 -2.74 -6.35 -12.29
N VAL A 50 -3.62 -6.93 -11.47
CA VAL A 50 -3.75 -8.39 -11.34
C VAL A 50 -4.11 -9.03 -12.67
N ASN A 51 -5.11 -8.50 -13.37
CA ASN A 51 -5.55 -9.04 -14.66
C ASN A 51 -4.42 -8.98 -15.68
N HIS A 52 -3.70 -7.87 -15.75
CA HIS A 52 -2.58 -7.73 -16.66
C HIS A 52 -1.46 -8.76 -16.40
N LEU A 53 -1.16 -9.06 -15.13
CA LEU A 53 -0.18 -10.09 -14.77
C LEU A 53 -0.67 -11.50 -15.12
N LYS A 54 -1.97 -11.80 -14.93
CA LYS A 54 -2.57 -13.07 -15.35
C LYS A 54 -2.49 -13.26 -16.87
N ASP A 55 -2.73 -12.19 -17.63
CA ASP A 55 -2.60 -12.21 -19.11
C ASP A 55 -1.15 -12.45 -19.55
N CYS A 56 -0.17 -11.98 -18.78
CA CYS A 56 1.24 -12.23 -19.05
C CYS A 56 1.67 -13.67 -18.74
N SER A 57 1.09 -14.31 -17.72
CA SER A 57 1.36 -15.70 -17.37
C SER A 57 0.25 -16.32 -16.52
N ASN A 58 -0.45 -17.30 -17.10
CA ASN A 58 -1.53 -18.00 -16.40
C ASN A 58 -1.03 -18.95 -15.30
N SER A 59 0.27 -19.28 -15.27
CA SER A 59 0.89 -20.10 -14.21
C SER A 59 1.45 -19.28 -13.04
N MET A 60 1.46 -17.95 -13.15
CA MET A 60 2.00 -17.08 -12.10
C MET A 60 1.11 -17.05 -10.87
N VAL A 61 1.70 -17.28 -9.70
CA VAL A 61 1.03 -17.05 -8.43
C VAL A 61 1.06 -15.56 -8.10
N ILE A 62 -0.11 -14.92 -7.97
CA ILE A 62 -0.21 -13.50 -7.63
C ILE A 62 -0.70 -13.39 -6.19
N VAL A 63 -0.01 -12.60 -5.37
CA VAL A 63 -0.35 -12.36 -3.96
C VAL A 63 -0.52 -10.87 -3.73
N LEU A 64 -1.66 -10.46 -3.16
CA LEU A 64 -1.84 -9.09 -2.68
C LEU A 64 -1.25 -8.93 -1.28
N ILE A 65 -0.69 -7.77 -0.99
CA ILE A 65 -0.23 -7.38 0.34
C ILE A 65 -0.92 -6.07 0.68
N THR A 66 -1.61 -6.01 1.81
CA THR A 66 -2.31 -4.79 2.24
C THR A 66 -1.29 -3.68 2.55
N PRO A 67 -1.62 -2.38 2.38
CA PRO A 67 -0.77 -1.31 2.89
C PRO A 67 -0.47 -1.51 4.39
N PRO A 68 0.73 -1.15 4.86
CA PRO A 68 1.08 -1.30 6.28
C PRO A 68 0.28 -0.31 7.14
N PRO A 69 0.22 -0.50 8.47
CA PRO A 69 -0.31 0.52 9.35
C PRO A 69 0.56 1.79 9.29
N ILE A 70 -0.06 2.94 9.58
CA ILE A 70 0.64 4.22 9.65
C ILE A 70 0.93 4.53 11.12
N ASP A 71 2.21 4.71 11.43
CA ASP A 71 2.64 5.34 12.67
C ASP A 71 2.47 6.85 12.52
N GLU A 72 1.38 7.39 13.07
CA GLU A 72 1.07 8.82 13.00
C GLU A 72 2.06 9.64 13.84
N GLU A 73 2.41 9.16 15.03
CA GLU A 73 3.32 9.85 15.97
C GLU A 73 4.75 9.91 15.41
N GLY A 74 5.30 8.78 14.96
CA GLY A 74 6.63 8.74 14.36
C GLY A 74 6.74 9.57 13.06
N ARG A 75 5.65 9.71 12.30
CA ARG A 75 5.62 10.57 11.11
C ARG A 75 5.50 12.05 11.44
N GLU A 76 4.76 12.40 12.49
CA GLU A 76 4.72 13.77 13.02
C GLU A 76 6.10 14.20 13.54
N ASP A 77 6.79 13.32 14.27
CA ASP A 77 8.16 13.54 14.73
C ASP A 77 9.10 13.80 13.54
N LEU A 78 9.12 12.94 12.52
CA LEU A 78 9.95 13.17 11.32
C LEU A 78 9.62 14.48 10.59
N HIS A 79 8.33 14.84 10.48
CA HIS A 79 7.93 16.09 9.85
C HIS A 79 8.37 17.31 10.65
N SER A 80 8.21 17.28 11.97
CA SER A 80 8.66 18.36 12.87
C SER A 80 10.17 18.57 12.82
N TRP A 81 10.95 17.49 12.65
CA TRP A 81 12.41 17.57 12.50
C TRP A 81 12.85 18.10 11.13
N SER A 82 12.10 17.80 10.06
CA SER A 82 12.44 18.25 8.70
C SER A 82 12.11 19.73 8.42
N LEU A 83 11.20 20.32 9.21
CA LEU A 83 10.75 21.71 9.08
C LEU A 83 11.24 22.55 10.25
N TYR A 84 12.55 22.72 10.38
CA TYR A 84 13.14 23.82 11.16
C TYR A 84 12.74 25.16 10.51
N GLY A 85 11.52 25.65 10.71
CA GLY A 85 11.13 26.95 10.18
C GLY A 85 9.68 27.41 10.36
N GLU A 86 8.68 26.52 10.47
CA GLU A 86 7.28 26.95 10.56
C GLU A 86 6.57 26.26 11.73
N ASN A 87 6.22 27.05 12.75
CA ASN A 87 5.53 26.68 13.99
C ASN A 87 4.06 26.29 13.79
N GLU A 88 3.67 25.73 12.64
CA GLU A 88 2.32 25.24 12.41
C GLU A 88 2.33 23.72 12.42
N ARG A 89 1.68 23.13 13.44
CA ARG A 89 1.38 21.70 13.48
C ARG A 89 0.52 21.36 12.26
N LYS A 90 1.15 20.87 11.19
CA LYS A 90 0.44 20.37 10.01
C LYS A 90 -0.24 19.06 10.39
N LEU A 91 -1.53 18.96 10.10
CA LEU A 91 -2.30 17.73 10.28
C LEU A 91 -1.59 16.56 9.55
N PRO A 92 -1.62 15.33 10.10
CA PRO A 92 -0.91 14.20 9.52
C PRO A 92 -1.41 13.93 8.11
N GLU A 93 -0.52 13.83 7.12
CA GLU A 93 -0.87 13.60 5.71
C GLU A 93 -1.65 12.30 5.45
N ARG A 94 -1.52 11.34 6.36
CA ARG A 94 -2.11 10.00 6.33
C ARG A 94 -2.47 9.60 7.75
N THR A 95 -3.51 8.81 7.89
CA THR A 95 -3.93 8.24 9.18
C THR A 95 -3.97 6.72 9.07
N ASN A 96 -3.76 6.03 10.18
CA ASN A 96 -3.87 4.58 10.22
C ASN A 96 -5.31 4.10 9.92
N GLU A 97 -6.32 4.90 10.32
CA GLU A 97 -7.72 4.65 9.98
C GLU A 97 -7.92 4.59 8.46
N MET A 98 -7.49 5.63 7.74
CA MET A 98 -7.57 5.65 6.28
C MET A 98 -6.78 4.50 5.65
N ALA A 99 -5.57 4.21 6.12
CA ALA A 99 -4.80 3.05 5.66
C ALA A 99 -5.56 1.73 5.84
N GLY A 100 -6.33 1.59 6.93
CA GLY A 100 -7.23 0.47 7.18
C GLY A 100 -8.34 0.34 6.14
N VAL A 101 -8.88 1.46 5.63
CA VAL A 101 -9.86 1.45 4.53
C VAL A 101 -9.24 0.89 3.25
N TYR A 102 -8.02 1.33 2.86
CA TYR A 102 -7.32 0.78 1.70
C TYR A 102 -6.93 -0.69 1.90
N ALA A 103 -6.55 -1.09 3.11
CA ALA A 103 -6.31 -2.48 3.46
C ALA A 103 -7.57 -3.33 3.28
N GLY A 104 -8.72 -2.85 3.75
CA GLY A 104 -10.02 -3.51 3.57
C GLY A 104 -10.36 -3.74 2.09
N GLN A 105 -10.15 -2.74 1.24
CA GLN A 105 -10.39 -2.86 -0.21
C GLN A 105 -9.45 -3.86 -0.90
N CYS A 106 -8.19 -3.90 -0.47
CA CYS A 106 -7.22 -4.89 -0.95
C CYS A 106 -7.64 -6.33 -0.60
N ILE A 107 -8.07 -6.56 0.64
CA ILE A 107 -8.57 -7.86 1.12
C ILE A 107 -9.85 -8.26 0.37
N GLU A 108 -10.78 -7.33 0.23
CA GLU A 108 -12.05 -7.56 -0.44
C GLU A 108 -11.83 -7.96 -1.90
N LEU A 109 -10.96 -7.23 -2.62
CA LEU A 109 -10.60 -7.56 -3.99
C LEU A 109 -9.97 -8.96 -4.08
N ALA A 110 -9.03 -9.29 -3.20
CA ALA A 110 -8.38 -10.61 -3.19
C ALA A 110 -9.40 -11.74 -3.08
N ARG A 111 -10.40 -11.56 -2.20
CA ARG A 111 -11.51 -12.50 -2.01
C ARG A 111 -12.39 -12.60 -3.25
N GLU A 112 -12.73 -11.47 -3.88
CA GLU A 112 -13.55 -11.42 -5.11
C GLU A 112 -12.91 -12.16 -6.28
N ILE A 113 -11.59 -12.02 -6.46
CA ILE A 113 -10.87 -12.63 -7.60
C ILE A 113 -10.11 -13.90 -7.24
N HIS A 114 -10.37 -14.44 -6.04
CA HIS A 114 -9.86 -15.69 -5.51
C HIS A 114 -8.34 -15.83 -5.55
N ILE A 115 -7.61 -14.80 -5.10
CA ILE A 115 -6.15 -14.83 -4.96
C ILE A 115 -5.72 -14.68 -3.50
N PRO A 116 -4.54 -15.18 -3.10
CA PRO A 116 -4.00 -14.98 -1.77
C PRO A 116 -3.80 -13.50 -1.43
N CYS A 117 -4.02 -13.15 -0.16
CA CYS A 117 -3.73 -11.82 0.38
C CYS A 117 -3.07 -11.94 1.76
N VAL A 118 -2.00 -11.17 1.96
CA VAL A 118 -1.31 -11.03 3.24
C VAL A 118 -1.77 -9.72 3.89
N ASN A 119 -2.53 -9.83 4.97
CA ASN A 119 -3.01 -8.68 5.73
C ASN A 119 -1.96 -8.22 6.74
N ILE A 120 -0.99 -7.44 6.30
CA ILE A 120 0.03 -6.88 7.18
C ILE A 120 -0.49 -5.70 8.00
N TRP A 121 -1.52 -4.98 7.51
CA TRP A 121 -2.15 -3.87 8.24
C TRP A 121 -2.55 -4.31 9.66
N SER A 122 -3.32 -5.40 9.80
CA SER A 122 -3.70 -5.88 11.13
C SER A 122 -2.54 -6.55 11.86
N LYS A 123 -1.74 -7.38 11.15
CA LYS A 123 -0.70 -8.20 11.79
C LYS A 123 0.39 -7.38 12.48
N LEU A 124 0.79 -6.26 11.88
CA LEU A 124 1.82 -5.39 12.45
C LEU A 124 1.32 -4.61 13.66
N GLN A 125 0.00 -4.44 13.82
CA GLN A 125 -0.62 -3.80 14.98
C GLN A 125 -0.90 -4.77 16.13
N GLU A 126 -0.92 -6.09 15.87
CA GLU A 126 -1.06 -7.12 16.90
C GLU A 126 0.23 -7.31 17.73
N THR A 127 1.34 -6.71 17.31
CA THR A 127 2.64 -6.83 17.97
C THR A 127 2.90 -5.59 18.83
N GLU A 128 2.64 -5.66 20.14
CA GLU A 128 3.15 -4.67 21.09
C GLU A 128 4.69 -4.70 21.02
N GLY A 129 5.33 -3.65 20.48
CA GLY A 129 6.80 -3.58 20.48
C GLY A 129 7.51 -2.71 19.45
N ALA A 130 6.81 -1.96 18.59
CA ALA A 130 7.47 -0.97 17.73
C ALA A 130 7.99 0.27 18.50
N ASP A 131 7.57 0.45 19.76
CA ASP A 131 8.06 1.50 20.67
C ASP A 131 9.40 1.14 21.36
N ALA A 132 10.01 0.01 21.03
CA ALA A 132 11.20 -0.50 21.70
C ALA A 132 12.53 -0.23 20.97
N LEU A 133 12.57 0.72 20.03
CA LEU A 133 13.84 1.25 19.53
C LEU A 133 14.24 2.48 20.37
N PRO A 134 15.38 2.43 21.09
CA PRO A 134 15.80 3.54 21.94
C PRO A 134 16.01 4.81 21.10
N LYS A 135 15.44 5.92 21.60
CA LYS A 135 15.63 7.29 21.10
C LYS A 135 17.09 7.71 21.12
#